data_AF-A0A2W7BP07-F1
#
_entry.id   AF-A0A2W7BP07-F1
#
_cell.length_a   1.000
_cell.length_b   1.000
_cell.length_c   1.000
_cell.angle_alpha   90.00
_cell.angle_beta   90.00
_cell.angle_gamma   90.00
#
_symmetry.space_group_name_H-M   'P 1'
#
loop_
_entity.id
_entity.type
_entity.pdbx_description
1 polymer ?
#
loop_
_entity_poly.entity_id
_entity_poly.type
_entity_poly.pdbx_seq_one_letter_code
_entity_poly.pdbx_strand_id
1 'polypeptide(L)'
;MSSGSNPVIKKPVSVWNKPLKANFKDVFKALGKGAINGATGNWTGLAGDVLDAGVAIGLDNNPGQVAWLLIYRSLNQALATLITDNKILLVEQPKNLDEICDRLEQSLASLELTIDAEFFRVPRQFPLLSQIIPAFERWLSEFVEPEKPAQAKAIAERLPTYFVYALNDEWRKRAKDYECLKQIDTPFTKATEREQAWREYASWLQQQLEEPLLGVAAFGLQKVYVPLRAYYEQDAEDALETESAWRGKEKKPERIVVDLQAELETWLKVADKDDALRVISGGPGSGKSSFTKTFAAQLVLYQFLVDG
;
A
#
# COMPACT_ATOMS: atom_id res chain seq x y z
N MET A 1 -19.52 -35.60 9.71
CA MET A 1 -19.31 -35.47 8.26
C MET A 1 -18.37 -34.29 8.03
N SER A 2 -17.20 -34.61 7.43
CA SER A 2 -16.17 -33.76 6.82
C SER A 2 -15.74 -32.45 7.52
N SER A 3 -14.74 -32.54 8.40
CA SER A 3 -13.80 -31.46 8.70
C SER A 3 -12.82 -31.30 7.54
N GLY A 4 -12.99 -30.27 6.72
CA GLY A 4 -12.08 -29.94 5.62
C GLY A 4 -10.73 -29.47 6.16
N SER A 5 -9.72 -30.33 6.06
CA SER A 5 -8.33 -30.01 6.37
C SER A 5 -7.76 -29.09 5.27
N ASN A 6 -7.42 -27.85 5.62
CA ASN A 6 -6.59 -26.99 4.78
C ASN A 6 -5.20 -27.65 4.59
N PRO A 7 -4.67 -27.77 3.37
CA PRO A 7 -3.37 -28.37 3.14
C PRO A 7 -2.26 -27.44 3.66
N VAL A 8 -1.59 -27.85 4.72
CA VAL A 8 -0.37 -27.19 5.21
C VAL A 8 0.78 -27.63 4.33
N ILE A 9 1.16 -26.80 3.36
CA ILE A 9 2.34 -27.04 2.51
C ILE A 9 3.60 -26.78 3.34
N LYS A 10 4.10 -27.81 4.02
CA LYS A 10 5.44 -27.81 4.64
C LYS A 10 6.46 -28.30 3.61
N LYS A 11 6.99 -27.40 2.75
CA LYS A 11 8.24 -27.74 2.04
C LYS A 11 9.36 -27.84 3.08
N PRO A 12 10.26 -28.84 3.00
CA PRO A 12 11.29 -29.05 3.99
C PRO A 12 12.22 -27.84 4.09
N VAL A 13 12.41 -27.38 5.32
CA VAL A 13 13.16 -26.18 5.76
C VAL A 13 14.59 -26.13 5.17
N SER A 14 15.16 -27.28 4.81
CA SER A 14 16.52 -27.42 4.28
C SER A 14 16.74 -26.88 2.86
N VAL A 15 15.71 -26.77 2.01
CA VAL A 15 15.88 -26.29 0.61
C VAL A 15 16.08 -24.76 0.55
N TRP A 16 15.71 -24.07 1.63
CA TRP A 16 15.77 -22.63 1.79
C TRP A 16 17.12 -22.12 2.32
N ASN A 17 17.93 -23.02 2.89
CA ASN A 17 19.19 -22.70 3.58
C ASN A 17 20.40 -22.83 2.64
N LYS A 18 20.39 -22.16 1.49
CA LYS A 18 21.67 -21.88 0.81
C LYS A 18 22.10 -20.47 1.18
N PRO A 19 23.29 -20.27 1.77
CA PRO A 19 23.84 -18.95 1.94
C PRO A 19 24.10 -18.39 0.55
N LEU A 20 23.18 -17.60 0.03
CA LEU A 20 23.53 -16.65 -1.01
C LEU A 20 24.57 -15.75 -0.37
N LYS A 21 25.82 -15.83 -0.87
CA LYS A 21 26.90 -14.90 -0.53
C LYS A 21 26.44 -13.51 -0.97
N ALA A 22 25.61 -12.87 -0.16
CA ALA A 22 25.18 -11.52 -0.37
C ALA A 22 26.37 -10.62 -0.07
N ASN A 23 26.93 -10.02 -1.10
CA ASN A 23 28.05 -9.11 -0.96
C ASN A 23 27.53 -7.73 -0.50
N PHE A 24 27.11 -7.65 0.76
CA PHE A 24 26.66 -6.39 1.37
C PHE A 24 27.77 -5.32 1.33
N LYS A 25 29.03 -5.74 1.38
CA LYS A 25 30.18 -4.83 1.24
C LYS A 25 30.12 -4.05 -0.07
N ASP A 26 29.83 -4.69 -1.20
CA ASP A 26 29.71 -4.00 -2.49
C ASP A 26 28.57 -2.97 -2.47
N VAL A 27 27.45 -3.30 -1.82
CA VAL A 27 26.31 -2.37 -1.64
C VAL A 27 26.73 -1.15 -0.84
N PHE A 28 27.26 -1.34 0.38
CA PHE A 28 27.68 -0.23 1.24
C PHE A 28 28.80 0.60 0.62
N LYS A 29 29.70 -0.03 -0.15
CA LYS A 29 30.76 0.67 -0.89
C LYS A 29 30.18 1.51 -2.02
N ALA A 30 29.23 0.98 -2.79
CA ALA A 30 28.56 1.73 -3.84
C ALA A 30 27.76 2.92 -3.27
N LEU A 31 27.01 2.69 -2.20
CA LEU A 31 26.27 3.74 -1.48
C LEU A 31 27.19 4.81 -0.90
N GLY A 32 28.33 4.42 -0.32
CA GLY A 32 29.30 5.35 0.27
C GLY A 32 29.99 6.22 -0.78
N LYS A 33 30.42 5.62 -1.89
CA LYS A 33 30.93 6.37 -3.06
C LYS A 33 29.87 7.33 -3.60
N GLY A 34 28.62 6.89 -3.60
CA GLY A 34 27.47 7.71 -3.94
C GLY A 34 27.36 8.94 -3.06
N ALA A 35 27.28 8.73 -1.74
CA ALA A 35 27.18 9.80 -0.75
C ALA A 35 28.33 10.82 -0.88
N ILE A 36 29.56 10.35 -1.05
CA ILE A 36 30.76 11.20 -1.20
C ILE A 36 30.69 12.06 -2.48
N ASN A 37 30.31 11.47 -3.61
CA ASN A 37 30.39 12.14 -4.92
C ASN A 37 29.12 12.93 -5.29
N GLY A 38 28.05 12.86 -4.48
CA GLY A 38 26.77 13.52 -4.74
C GLY A 38 26.04 13.03 -6.00
N ALA A 39 26.54 11.98 -6.66
CA ALA A 39 26.03 11.48 -7.92
C ALA A 39 24.79 10.60 -7.68
N THR A 40 23.60 11.20 -7.64
CA THR A 40 22.31 10.51 -7.41
C THR A 40 21.88 9.58 -8.55
N GLY A 41 22.50 9.67 -9.72
CA GLY A 41 22.00 9.04 -10.94
C GLY A 41 22.20 7.52 -11.07
N ASN A 42 23.06 6.89 -10.25
CA ASN A 42 23.47 5.49 -10.49
C ASN A 42 23.28 4.52 -9.31
N TRP A 43 22.67 4.95 -8.19
CA TRP A 43 22.55 4.11 -6.99
C TRP A 43 21.52 3.00 -7.13
N THR A 44 20.48 3.23 -7.94
CA THR A 44 19.43 2.23 -8.24
C THR A 44 19.84 1.26 -9.35
N GLY A 45 20.70 1.67 -10.29
CA GLY A 45 21.21 0.82 -11.38
C GLY A 45 22.30 -0.15 -10.94
N LEU A 46 23.28 0.30 -10.14
CA LEU A 46 24.41 -0.53 -9.70
C LEU A 46 24.02 -1.69 -8.76
N ALA A 47 22.94 -1.54 -7.99
CA ALA A 47 22.47 -2.59 -7.08
C ALA A 47 21.67 -3.70 -7.80
N GLY A 48 21.09 -3.40 -8.97
CA GLY A 48 20.36 -4.36 -9.81
C GLY A 48 21.28 -5.17 -10.71
N ASP A 49 22.22 -4.50 -11.40
CA ASP A 49 23.00 -5.12 -12.48
C ASP A 49 23.98 -6.22 -12.01
N VAL A 50 24.51 -6.11 -10.78
CA VAL A 50 25.52 -7.05 -10.25
C VAL A 50 24.92 -8.42 -9.90
N LEU A 51 23.66 -8.49 -9.48
CA LEU A 51 22.97 -9.78 -9.29
C LEU A 51 22.21 -10.23 -10.53
N ASP A 52 21.67 -9.31 -11.33
CA ASP A 52 20.83 -9.65 -12.50
C ASP A 52 21.62 -10.46 -13.54
N ALA A 53 22.92 -10.19 -13.73
CA ALA A 53 23.76 -10.94 -14.67
C ALA A 53 24.14 -12.36 -14.19
N GLY A 54 24.33 -12.56 -12.88
CA GLY A 54 24.72 -13.86 -12.31
C GLY A 54 23.54 -14.78 -12.01
N VAL A 55 22.38 -14.20 -11.69
CA VAL A 55 21.18 -14.93 -11.28
C VAL A 55 20.31 -15.32 -12.49
N ALA A 56 20.30 -14.53 -13.57
CA ALA A 56 19.58 -14.85 -14.81
C ALA A 56 20.09 -16.13 -15.51
N ILE A 57 21.32 -16.57 -15.22
CA ILE A 57 21.95 -17.75 -15.85
C ILE A 57 21.74 -19.03 -15.01
N GLY A 58 21.15 -18.94 -13.81
CA GLY A 58 21.09 -20.09 -12.88
C GLY A 58 19.94 -20.11 -11.89
N LEU A 59 18.88 -19.33 -12.10
CA LEU A 59 17.60 -19.50 -11.38
C LEU A 59 16.97 -20.83 -11.79
N ASP A 60 17.47 -21.93 -11.24
CA ASP A 60 16.58 -23.04 -10.91
C ASP A 60 15.43 -22.43 -10.10
N ASN A 61 14.19 -22.81 -10.36
CA ASN A 61 12.96 -22.33 -9.70
C ASN A 61 12.91 -22.63 -8.18
N ASN A 62 14.03 -22.51 -7.46
CA ASN A 62 14.18 -22.70 -6.03
C ASN A 62 13.60 -21.47 -5.32
N PRO A 63 12.47 -21.64 -4.61
CA PRO A 63 11.82 -20.56 -3.90
C PRO A 63 12.73 -19.86 -2.88
N GLY A 64 13.69 -20.55 -2.26
CA GLY A 64 14.61 -19.91 -1.30
C GLY A 64 15.53 -18.88 -1.92
N GLN A 65 16.05 -19.15 -3.11
CA GLN A 65 16.93 -18.22 -3.79
C GLN A 65 16.17 -17.00 -4.31
N VAL A 66 14.96 -17.23 -4.82
CA VAL A 66 14.07 -16.17 -5.31
C VAL A 66 13.59 -15.27 -4.16
N ALA A 67 13.27 -15.85 -3.00
CA ALA A 67 12.89 -15.08 -1.82
C ALA A 67 14.05 -14.24 -1.28
N TRP A 68 15.27 -14.78 -1.28
CA TRP A 68 16.44 -14.01 -0.91
C TRP A 68 16.70 -12.87 -1.88
N LEU A 69 16.57 -13.10 -3.18
CA LEU A 69 16.74 -12.07 -4.20
C LEU A 69 15.79 -10.89 -3.97
N LEU A 70 14.51 -11.19 -3.70
CA LEU A 70 13.52 -10.19 -3.33
C LEU A 70 13.98 -9.37 -2.11
N ILE A 71 14.32 -10.04 -1.00
CA ILE A 71 14.79 -9.38 0.23
C ILE A 71 15.99 -8.47 -0.06
N TYR A 72 16.96 -8.99 -0.80
CA TYR A 72 18.18 -8.27 -1.11
C TYR A 72 17.91 -7.02 -1.95
N ARG A 73 17.13 -7.14 -3.03
CA ARG A 73 16.75 -5.99 -3.89
C ARG A 73 16.00 -4.93 -3.09
N SER A 74 15.01 -5.33 -2.29
CA SER A 74 14.21 -4.43 -1.48
C SER A 74 15.01 -3.73 -0.38
N LEU A 75 15.92 -4.44 0.27
CA LEU A 75 16.81 -3.88 1.27
C LEU A 75 17.78 -2.86 0.68
N ASN A 76 18.36 -3.15 -0.48
CA ASN A 76 19.24 -2.22 -1.17
C ASN A 76 18.50 -0.94 -1.59
N GLN A 77 17.29 -1.09 -2.14
CA GLN A 77 16.44 0.04 -2.47
C GLN A 77 16.14 0.88 -1.22
N ALA A 78 15.76 0.26 -0.11
CA ALA A 78 15.47 0.96 1.13
C ALA A 78 16.67 1.75 1.67
N LEU A 79 17.87 1.15 1.68
CA LEU A 79 19.11 1.82 2.08
C LEU A 79 19.44 2.99 1.16
N ALA A 80 19.35 2.78 -0.16
CA ALA A 80 19.61 3.82 -1.15
C ALA A 80 18.66 5.02 -1.02
N THR A 81 17.36 4.76 -0.83
CA THR A 81 16.36 5.82 -0.63
C THR A 81 16.63 6.58 0.67
N LEU A 82 16.94 5.88 1.78
CA LEU A 82 17.28 6.54 3.04
C LEU A 82 18.50 7.46 2.93
N ILE A 83 19.54 7.04 2.22
CA ILE A 83 20.72 7.89 2.00
C ILE A 83 20.37 9.09 1.12
N THR A 84 19.57 8.87 0.07
CA THR A 84 19.16 9.93 -0.86
C THR A 84 18.33 11.00 -0.17
N ASP A 85 17.32 10.59 0.61
CA ASP A 85 16.42 11.46 1.34
C ASP A 85 17.15 12.31 2.39
N ASN A 86 18.26 11.80 2.92
CA ASN A 86 19.03 12.44 3.99
C ASN A 86 20.38 12.97 3.53
N LYS A 87 20.63 13.10 2.21
CA LYS A 87 21.92 13.52 1.65
C LYS A 87 22.47 14.83 2.23
N ILE A 88 21.58 15.75 2.62
CA ILE A 88 21.94 17.05 3.20
C ILE A 88 22.62 16.89 4.56
N LEU A 89 22.35 15.79 5.27
CA LEU A 89 22.94 15.47 6.57
C LEU A 89 24.24 14.66 6.44
N LEU A 90 24.54 14.13 5.26
CA LEU A 90 25.70 13.28 4.97
C LEU A 90 26.83 14.13 4.38
N VAL A 91 27.43 14.98 5.21
CA VAL A 91 28.40 16.00 4.81
C VAL A 91 29.86 15.56 4.97
N GLU A 92 30.12 14.56 5.81
CA GLU A 92 31.47 14.06 6.08
C GLU A 92 31.89 13.00 5.07
N GLN A 93 33.21 12.92 4.85
CA GLN A 93 33.80 11.86 4.04
C GLN A 93 34.55 10.88 4.93
N PRO A 94 34.20 9.58 4.91
CA PRO A 94 34.89 8.58 5.71
C PRO A 94 36.36 8.46 5.27
N LYS A 95 37.26 8.41 6.25
CA LYS A 95 38.71 8.27 6.00
C LYS A 95 39.08 6.95 5.34
N ASN A 96 38.37 5.87 5.69
CA ASN A 96 38.59 4.55 5.12
C ASN A 96 37.26 3.81 4.91
N LEU A 97 36.64 4.05 3.76
CA LEU A 97 35.36 3.42 3.38
C LEU A 97 35.47 1.89 3.30
N ASP A 98 36.60 1.36 2.84
CA ASP A 98 36.79 -0.09 2.66
C ASP A 98 36.83 -0.81 4.02
N GLU A 99 37.55 -0.28 5.01
CA GLU A 99 37.58 -0.85 6.38
C GLU A 99 36.22 -0.79 7.09
N ILE A 100 35.41 0.25 6.83
CA ILE A 100 34.04 0.31 7.37
C ILE A 100 33.20 -0.81 6.74
N CYS A 101 33.28 -1.01 5.43
CA CYS A 101 32.51 -2.04 4.73
C CYS A 101 32.93 -3.47 5.11
N ASP A 102 34.23 -3.71 5.33
CA ASP A 102 34.75 -5.00 5.79
C ASP A 102 34.19 -5.40 7.17
N ARG A 103 34.09 -4.44 8.09
CA ARG A 103 33.49 -4.66 9.43
C ARG A 103 31.99 -4.96 9.36
N LEU A 104 31.28 -4.36 8.39
CA LEU A 104 29.87 -4.66 8.14
C LEU A 104 29.68 -6.08 7.62
N GLU A 105 30.49 -6.50 6.64
CA GLU A 105 30.41 -7.84 6.07
C GLU A 105 30.68 -8.92 7.13
N GLN A 106 31.69 -8.74 7.97
CA GLN A 106 31.98 -9.66 9.08
C GLN A 106 30.81 -9.76 10.07
N SER A 107 30.10 -8.66 10.33
CA SER A 107 28.95 -8.64 11.23
C SER A 107 27.74 -9.37 10.66
N LEU A 108 27.65 -9.49 9.33
CA LEU A 108 26.54 -10.13 8.62
C LEU A 108 26.84 -11.59 8.19
N ALA A 109 28.12 -11.97 8.13
CA ALA A 109 28.57 -13.27 7.63
C ALA A 109 28.17 -14.48 8.50
N SER A 110 27.85 -14.27 9.77
CA SER A 110 27.49 -15.34 10.72
C SER A 110 25.98 -15.63 10.79
N LEU A 111 25.17 -14.96 9.96
CA LEU A 111 23.73 -15.00 10.11
C LEU A 111 23.08 -16.13 9.30
N GLU A 112 22.50 -17.10 10.01
CA GLU A 112 21.57 -18.06 9.43
C GLU A 112 20.17 -17.45 9.39
N LEU A 113 19.67 -17.20 8.18
CA LEU A 113 18.34 -16.62 7.97
C LEU A 113 17.39 -17.69 7.47
N THR A 114 16.27 -17.82 8.16
CA THR A 114 15.14 -18.61 7.67
C THR A 114 14.11 -17.66 7.08
N ILE A 115 13.73 -17.89 5.82
CA ILE A 115 12.61 -17.19 5.18
C ILE A 115 11.42 -18.13 5.20
N ASP A 116 10.41 -17.80 5.99
CA ASP A 116 9.15 -18.55 6.10
C ASP A 116 7.95 -17.67 5.76
N ALA A 117 6.73 -18.22 5.86
CA ALA A 117 5.51 -17.45 5.61
C ALA A 117 5.31 -16.28 6.58
N GLU A 118 5.91 -16.35 7.77
CA GLU A 118 5.78 -15.31 8.79
C GLU A 118 6.57 -14.05 8.42
N PHE A 119 7.72 -14.20 7.76
CA PHE A 119 8.43 -13.08 7.14
C PHE A 119 7.52 -12.24 6.24
N PHE A 120 6.73 -12.89 5.39
CA PHE A 120 5.84 -12.19 4.46
C PHE A 120 4.72 -11.44 5.20
N ARG A 121 4.27 -11.95 6.36
CA ARG A 121 3.23 -11.31 7.19
C ARG A 121 3.74 -10.11 7.98
N VAL A 122 4.93 -10.23 8.56
CA VAL A 122 5.50 -9.20 9.44
C VAL A 122 6.94 -8.86 9.01
N PRO A 123 7.14 -8.32 7.80
CA PRO A 123 8.48 -8.09 7.25
C PRO A 123 9.30 -7.07 8.07
N ARG A 124 8.63 -6.20 8.83
CA ARG A 124 9.28 -5.22 9.73
C ARG A 124 10.05 -5.87 10.90
N GLN A 125 9.67 -7.09 11.30
CA GLN A 125 10.30 -7.82 12.40
C GLN A 125 11.32 -8.86 11.90
N PHE A 126 11.68 -8.79 10.62
CA PHE A 126 12.60 -9.75 10.04
C PHE A 126 13.94 -9.73 10.78
N PRO A 127 14.44 -10.88 11.30
CA PRO A 127 15.64 -10.92 12.15
C PRO A 127 16.87 -10.27 11.54
N LEU A 128 17.01 -10.29 10.21
CA LEU A 128 18.10 -9.59 9.51
C LEU A 128 18.15 -8.10 9.85
N LEU A 129 16.99 -7.44 9.99
CA LEU A 129 16.94 -6.00 10.28
C LEU A 129 17.56 -5.67 11.62
N SER A 130 17.42 -6.55 12.62
CA SER A 130 18.04 -6.35 13.93
C SER A 130 19.57 -6.30 13.90
N GLN A 131 20.18 -6.92 12.88
CA GLN A 131 21.63 -6.90 12.67
C GLN A 131 22.07 -5.79 11.73
N ILE A 132 21.27 -5.49 10.70
CA ILE A 132 21.60 -4.44 9.74
C ILE A 132 21.45 -3.05 10.33
N ILE A 133 20.47 -2.79 11.20
CA ILE A 133 20.24 -1.45 11.74
C ILE A 133 21.47 -0.94 12.51
N PRO A 134 22.06 -1.66 13.49
CA PRO A 134 23.25 -1.19 14.19
C PRO A 134 24.47 -1.05 13.26
N ALA A 135 24.56 -1.93 12.26
CA ALA A 135 25.62 -1.91 11.27
C ALA A 135 25.50 -0.65 10.40
N PHE A 136 24.29 -0.34 9.93
CA PHE A 136 23.99 0.84 9.12
C PHE A 136 24.13 2.15 9.90
N GLU A 137 23.70 2.19 11.16
CA GLU A 137 23.91 3.33 12.05
C GLU A 137 25.41 3.66 12.19
N ARG A 138 26.23 2.65 12.46
CA ARG A 138 27.69 2.82 12.59
C ARG A 138 28.34 3.23 11.26
N TRP A 139 27.81 2.75 10.15
CA TRP A 139 28.25 3.21 8.83
C TRP A 139 27.90 4.69 8.61
N LEU A 140 26.66 5.09 8.91
CA LEU A 140 26.17 6.47 8.78
C LEU A 140 26.91 7.44 9.70
N SER A 141 27.38 6.99 10.87
CA SER A 141 28.12 7.85 11.82
C SER A 141 29.41 8.43 11.24
N GLU A 142 29.96 7.83 10.18
CA GLU A 142 31.16 8.30 9.49
C GLU A 142 30.87 9.37 8.42
N PHE A 143 29.59 9.61 8.12
CA PHE A 143 29.12 10.58 7.12
C PHE A 143 28.38 11.78 7.74
N VAL A 144 27.90 11.66 8.97
CA VAL A 144 27.27 12.78 9.70
C VAL A 144 28.30 13.57 10.49
N GLU A 145 27.98 14.82 10.83
CA GLU A 145 28.84 15.64 11.69
C GLU A 145 29.14 14.91 13.03
N PRO A 146 30.41 14.86 13.49
CA PRO A 146 30.78 14.17 14.73
C PRO A 146 30.05 14.68 15.97
N GLU A 147 29.59 15.93 15.94
CA GLU A 147 28.84 16.58 17.02
C GLU A 147 27.35 16.19 17.04
N LYS A 148 26.85 15.52 15.99
CA LYS A 148 25.43 15.17 15.81
C LYS A 148 25.19 13.66 15.59
N PRO A 149 25.75 12.75 16.42
CA PRO A 149 25.62 11.30 16.21
C PRO A 149 24.17 10.78 16.27
N ALA A 150 23.28 11.52 16.92
CA ALA A 150 21.85 11.21 16.96
C ALA A 150 21.19 11.17 15.57
N GLN A 151 21.75 11.86 14.57
CA GLN A 151 21.23 11.86 13.20
C GLN A 151 21.40 10.49 12.53
N ALA A 152 22.56 9.86 12.66
CA ALA A 152 22.84 8.54 12.11
C ALA A 152 21.85 7.49 12.65
N LYS A 153 21.61 7.53 13.96
CA LYS A 153 20.62 6.68 14.64
C LYS A 153 19.20 6.92 14.12
N ALA A 154 18.76 8.18 14.06
CA ALA A 154 17.42 8.53 13.59
C ALA A 154 17.16 8.08 12.14
N ILE A 155 18.19 8.11 11.28
CA ILE A 155 18.09 7.60 9.90
C ILE A 155 18.01 6.07 9.90
N ALA A 156 18.89 5.39 10.65
CA ALA A 156 18.93 3.93 10.69
C ALA A 156 17.65 3.30 11.26
N GLU A 157 17.04 3.91 12.28
CA GLU A 157 15.79 3.45 12.91
C GLU A 157 14.58 3.47 11.95
N ARG A 158 14.65 4.23 10.84
CA ARG A 158 13.62 4.27 9.81
C ARG A 158 13.72 3.11 8.81
N LEU A 159 14.84 2.37 8.79
CA LEU A 159 15.10 1.27 7.86
C LEU A 159 13.98 0.22 7.80
N PRO A 160 13.40 -0.25 8.92
CA PRO A 160 12.32 -1.23 8.84
C PRO A 160 11.11 -0.75 8.02
N THR A 161 10.72 0.52 8.17
CA THR A 161 9.59 1.08 7.41
C THR A 161 9.92 1.20 5.93
N TYR A 162 11.11 1.69 5.60
CA TYR A 162 11.57 1.82 4.21
C TYR A 162 11.74 0.45 3.54
N PHE A 163 12.22 -0.55 4.29
CA PHE A 163 12.33 -1.92 3.81
C PHE A 163 10.97 -2.51 3.46
N VAL A 164 9.95 -2.35 4.31
CA VAL A 164 8.60 -2.84 4.00
C VAL A 164 8.03 -2.16 2.76
N TYR A 165 8.22 -0.85 2.62
CA TYR A 165 7.78 -0.14 1.42
C TYR A 165 8.49 -0.65 0.16
N ALA A 166 9.82 -0.73 0.17
CA ALA A 166 10.62 -1.22 -0.95
C ALA A 166 10.32 -2.68 -1.29
N LEU A 167 9.98 -3.50 -0.29
CA LEU A 167 9.57 -4.89 -0.46
C LEU A 167 8.26 -5.02 -1.25
N ASN A 168 7.25 -4.21 -0.88
CA ASN A 168 5.99 -4.14 -1.61
C ASN A 168 6.19 -3.61 -3.05
N ASP A 169 6.98 -2.55 -3.19
CA ASP A 169 7.22 -1.91 -4.48
C ASP A 169 7.99 -2.81 -5.46
N GLU A 170 9.03 -3.48 -4.98
CA GLU A 170 9.82 -4.45 -5.76
C GLU A 170 8.97 -5.65 -6.22
N TRP A 171 8.18 -6.23 -5.29
CA TRP A 171 7.26 -7.32 -5.61
C TRP A 171 6.27 -6.91 -6.70
N ARG A 172 5.70 -5.71 -6.61
CA ARG A 172 4.75 -5.18 -7.61
C ARG A 172 5.41 -4.95 -8.96
N LYS A 173 6.60 -4.32 -8.99
CA LYS A 173 7.31 -3.96 -10.23
C LYS A 173 7.83 -5.19 -10.99
N ARG A 174 8.32 -6.21 -10.28
CA ARG A 174 8.91 -7.42 -10.86
C ARG A 174 8.16 -8.70 -10.49
N ALA A 175 6.82 -8.63 -10.41
CA ALA A 175 5.97 -9.75 -9.96
C ALA A 175 6.18 -11.07 -10.71
N LYS A 176 6.66 -11.02 -11.96
CA LYS A 176 6.99 -12.20 -12.77
C LYS A 176 8.24 -12.93 -12.27
N ASP A 177 9.27 -12.21 -11.85
CA ASP A 177 10.52 -12.78 -11.31
C ASP A 177 10.26 -13.61 -10.05
N TYR A 178 9.16 -13.32 -9.35
CA TYR A 178 8.80 -13.92 -8.06
C TYR A 178 7.65 -14.94 -8.16
N GLU A 179 7.28 -15.39 -9.35
CA GLU A 179 6.12 -16.28 -9.54
C GLU A 179 6.18 -17.57 -8.73
N CYS A 180 7.37 -18.17 -8.56
CA CYS A 180 7.52 -19.38 -7.74
C CYS A 180 7.17 -19.18 -6.25
N LEU A 181 7.13 -17.92 -5.78
CA LEU A 181 6.75 -17.54 -4.42
C LEU A 181 5.24 -17.31 -4.26
N LYS A 182 4.48 -17.13 -5.36
CA LYS A 182 3.01 -16.96 -5.31
C LYS A 182 2.27 -18.21 -4.80
N GLN A 183 2.96 -19.36 -4.72
CA GLN A 183 2.45 -20.56 -4.06
C GLN A 183 2.36 -20.43 -2.54
N ILE A 184 2.94 -19.37 -1.97
CA ILE A 184 2.91 -19.04 -0.54
C ILE A 184 1.84 -17.96 -0.35
N ASP A 185 0.96 -18.14 0.63
CA ASP A 185 -0.03 -17.12 1.00
C ASP A 185 0.68 -15.89 1.61
N THR A 186 0.99 -14.92 0.76
CA THR A 186 1.62 -13.66 1.16
C THR A 186 0.57 -12.55 1.25
N PRO A 187 0.67 -11.62 2.23
CA PRO A 187 -0.21 -10.45 2.27
C PRO A 187 -0.01 -9.53 1.05
N PHE A 188 1.13 -9.63 0.35
CA PHE A 188 1.39 -8.93 -0.91
C PHE A 188 0.42 -9.37 -2.01
N THR A 189 0.17 -10.67 -2.11
CA THR A 189 -0.79 -11.22 -3.08
C THR A 189 -2.20 -10.73 -2.75
N LYS A 190 -2.62 -10.77 -1.47
CA LYS A 190 -3.95 -10.31 -1.03
C LYS A 190 -4.16 -8.81 -1.19
N ALA A 191 -3.14 -7.98 -0.95
CA ALA A 191 -3.23 -6.54 -1.14
C ALA A 191 -3.39 -6.18 -2.63
N THR A 192 -2.63 -6.84 -3.50
CA THR A 192 -2.76 -6.68 -4.96
C THR A 192 -4.09 -7.24 -5.47
N GLU A 193 -4.55 -8.41 -4.98
CA GLU A 193 -5.87 -8.97 -5.29
C GLU A 193 -6.99 -8.02 -4.87
N ARG A 194 -6.88 -7.39 -3.70
CA ARG A 194 -7.87 -6.42 -3.23
C ARG A 194 -7.91 -5.18 -4.11
N GLU A 195 -6.75 -4.64 -4.49
CA GLU A 195 -6.67 -3.49 -5.41
C GLU A 195 -7.25 -3.85 -6.79
N GLN A 196 -6.89 -5.02 -7.31
CA GLN A 196 -7.42 -5.53 -8.57
C GLN A 196 -8.93 -5.77 -8.49
N ALA A 197 -9.43 -6.38 -7.42
CA ALA A 197 -10.85 -6.59 -7.17
C ALA A 197 -11.62 -5.27 -7.10
N TRP A 198 -11.05 -4.21 -6.49
CA TRP A 198 -11.65 -2.89 -6.50
C TRP A 198 -11.71 -2.28 -7.90
N ARG A 199 -10.66 -2.44 -8.72
CA ARG A 199 -10.65 -1.97 -10.12
C ARG A 199 -11.65 -2.76 -10.98
N GLU A 200 -11.76 -4.06 -10.79
CA GLU A 200 -12.73 -4.91 -11.48
C GLU A 200 -14.17 -4.54 -11.07
N TYR A 201 -14.42 -4.36 -9.77
CA TYR A 201 -15.70 -3.91 -9.25
C TYR A 201 -16.09 -2.52 -9.75
N ALA A 202 -15.13 -1.58 -9.82
CA ALA A 202 -15.33 -0.27 -10.42
C ALA A 202 -15.76 -0.38 -11.89
N SER A 203 -15.04 -1.20 -12.65
CA SER A 203 -15.34 -1.44 -14.07
C SER A 203 -16.73 -2.07 -14.24
N TRP A 204 -17.10 -3.00 -13.36
CA TRP A 204 -18.44 -3.59 -13.35
C TRP A 204 -19.53 -2.57 -13.04
N LEU A 205 -19.33 -1.66 -12.07
CA LEU A 205 -20.28 -0.58 -11.77
C LEU A 205 -20.47 0.38 -12.95
N GLN A 206 -19.40 0.70 -13.69
CA GLN A 206 -19.51 1.49 -14.93
C GLN A 206 -20.31 0.75 -15.99
N GLN A 207 -20.06 -0.55 -16.17
CA GLN A 207 -20.82 -1.38 -17.10
C GLN A 207 -22.33 -1.38 -16.78
N GLN A 208 -22.70 -1.40 -15.50
CA GLN A 208 -24.11 -1.34 -15.07
C GLN A 208 -24.84 -0.06 -15.53
N LEU A 209 -24.12 1.04 -15.82
CA LEU A 209 -24.71 2.27 -16.34
C LEU A 209 -24.85 2.27 -17.88
N GLU A 210 -24.08 1.44 -18.56
CA GLU A 210 -24.08 1.31 -20.02
C GLU A 210 -25.02 0.19 -20.50
N GLU A 211 -25.50 -0.67 -19.59
CA GLU A 211 -26.46 -1.73 -19.91
C GLU A 211 -27.75 -1.18 -20.57
N PRO A 212 -28.27 -1.86 -21.62
CA PRO A 212 -29.52 -1.48 -22.28
C PRO A 212 -30.67 -1.28 -21.29
N LEU A 213 -31.26 -0.07 -21.28
CA LEU A 213 -32.35 0.22 -20.35
C LEU A 213 -33.56 -0.68 -20.63
N LEU A 214 -33.98 -1.38 -19.57
CA LEU A 214 -35.14 -2.27 -19.56
C LEU A 214 -35.12 -3.35 -20.67
N GLY A 215 -33.94 -3.66 -21.22
CA GLY A 215 -33.79 -4.62 -22.31
C GLY A 215 -34.42 -4.20 -23.64
N VAL A 216 -34.87 -2.95 -23.77
CA VAL A 216 -35.61 -2.46 -24.95
C VAL A 216 -34.98 -1.22 -25.59
N ALA A 217 -34.20 -0.44 -24.84
CA ALA A 217 -33.53 0.74 -25.37
C ALA A 217 -32.07 0.44 -25.74
N ALA A 218 -31.60 0.98 -26.87
CA ALA A 218 -30.22 0.81 -27.34
C ALA A 218 -29.20 1.69 -26.59
N PHE A 219 -29.62 2.39 -25.53
CA PHE A 219 -28.77 3.28 -24.72
C PHE A 219 -28.90 2.93 -23.23
N GLY A 220 -27.80 3.17 -22.49
CA GLY A 220 -27.73 2.93 -21.06
C GLY A 220 -28.25 4.07 -20.20
N LEU A 221 -28.34 3.82 -18.89
CA LEU A 221 -28.77 4.77 -17.88
C LEU A 221 -27.94 6.07 -17.90
N GLN A 222 -26.64 5.98 -18.20
CA GLN A 222 -25.73 7.13 -18.22
C GLN A 222 -26.25 8.27 -19.12
N LYS A 223 -26.92 7.96 -20.24
CA LYS A 223 -27.34 8.95 -21.24
C LYS A 223 -28.63 9.68 -20.90
N VAL A 224 -29.46 9.12 -20.02
CA VAL A 224 -30.81 9.64 -19.74
C VAL A 224 -31.08 9.86 -18.26
N TYR A 225 -30.06 9.66 -17.42
CA TYR A 225 -30.19 9.85 -15.99
C TYR A 225 -30.45 11.33 -15.66
N VAL A 226 -31.48 11.56 -14.84
CA VAL A 226 -31.82 12.86 -14.29
C VAL A 226 -31.62 12.79 -12.77
N PRO A 227 -30.83 13.70 -12.17
CA PRO A 227 -30.65 13.75 -10.73
C PRO A 227 -31.97 13.86 -9.98
N LEU A 228 -32.12 13.07 -8.91
CA LEU A 228 -33.36 13.00 -8.14
C LEU A 228 -33.42 14.08 -7.06
N ARG A 229 -34.62 14.60 -6.84
CA ARG A 229 -34.98 15.36 -5.65
C ARG A 229 -35.60 14.40 -4.63
N ALA A 230 -35.25 14.58 -3.36
CA ALA A 230 -35.85 13.86 -2.24
C ALA A 230 -36.41 14.86 -1.23
N TYR A 231 -37.12 14.37 -0.22
CA TYR A 231 -37.42 15.15 0.97
C TYR A 231 -37.28 14.29 2.22
N TYR A 232 -37.00 14.94 3.33
CA TYR A 232 -37.19 14.35 4.66
C TYR A 232 -38.20 15.21 5.44
N GLU A 233 -38.80 14.60 6.45
CA GLU A 233 -39.77 15.25 7.33
C GLU A 233 -39.04 15.78 8.56
N GLN A 234 -39.23 17.06 8.88
CA GLN A 234 -38.75 17.66 10.11
C GLN A 234 -39.95 17.95 11.02
N ASP A 235 -39.84 17.51 12.27
CA ASP A 235 -40.85 17.79 13.28
C ASP A 235 -40.88 19.29 13.60
N ALA A 236 -42.09 19.84 13.67
CA ALA A 236 -42.35 21.26 13.85
C ALA A 236 -42.08 21.78 15.30
N GLU A 237 -41.12 21.18 16.00
CA GLU A 237 -40.56 21.68 17.26
C GLU A 237 -39.28 22.49 17.05
N ASP A 238 -38.56 22.29 15.93
CA ASP A 238 -37.35 23.05 15.58
C ASP A 238 -37.62 24.32 14.74
N ALA A 239 -38.87 24.52 14.29
CA ALA A 239 -39.28 25.73 13.60
C ALA A 239 -39.52 26.85 14.64
N LEU A 240 -38.56 27.79 14.72
CA LEU A 240 -38.61 29.03 15.50
C LEU A 240 -40.04 29.51 15.79
N GLU A 241 -40.34 29.66 17.08
CA GLU A 241 -41.58 30.22 17.63
C GLU A 241 -42.06 31.43 16.81
N THR A 242 -42.94 31.19 15.84
CA THR A 242 -43.66 32.26 15.15
C THR A 242 -45.12 32.21 15.60
N GLU A 243 -45.49 33.27 16.31
CA GLU A 243 -46.75 33.49 17.05
C GLU A 243 -48.03 33.22 16.22
N SER A 244 -48.47 31.97 16.14
CA SER A 244 -49.83 31.67 15.68
C SER A 244 -50.39 30.38 16.28
N ALA A 245 -50.17 30.18 17.58
CA ALA A 245 -50.75 29.08 18.36
C ALA A 245 -52.22 29.34 18.77
N TRP A 246 -53.11 29.60 17.81
CA TRP A 246 -54.57 29.65 18.07
C TRP A 246 -55.38 29.12 16.88
N ARG A 247 -55.27 27.82 16.60
CA ARG A 247 -56.31 26.96 15.98
C ARG A 247 -55.76 25.54 15.94
N GLY A 248 -56.47 24.59 16.54
CA GLY A 248 -56.13 23.16 16.59
C GLY A 248 -56.06 22.50 15.21
N LYS A 249 -54.99 22.75 14.47
CA LYS A 249 -54.54 21.95 13.34
C LYS A 249 -53.41 21.06 13.83
N GLU A 250 -53.55 19.76 13.64
CA GLU A 250 -52.43 18.81 13.75
C GLU A 250 -51.20 19.42 13.06
N LYS A 251 -50.10 19.59 13.81
CA LYS A 251 -48.82 20.05 13.27
C LYS A 251 -48.40 19.02 12.23
N LYS A 252 -48.58 19.32 10.94
CA LYS A 252 -48.08 18.47 9.86
C LYS A 252 -46.57 18.64 9.81
N PRO A 253 -45.79 17.54 9.74
CA PRO A 253 -44.35 17.64 9.59
C PRO A 253 -44.02 18.44 8.33
N GLU A 254 -43.01 19.31 8.44
CA GLU A 254 -42.54 20.09 7.31
C GLU A 254 -41.67 19.21 6.41
N ARG A 255 -41.83 19.35 5.09
CA ARG A 255 -41.08 18.57 4.11
C ARG A 255 -39.98 19.43 3.51
N ILE A 256 -38.74 19.08 3.82
CA ILE A 256 -37.56 19.78 3.30
C ILE A 256 -37.10 19.06 2.04
N VAL A 257 -37.21 19.74 0.90
CA VAL A 257 -36.79 19.20 -0.39
C VAL A 257 -35.30 19.41 -0.59
N VAL A 258 -34.60 18.35 -0.94
CA VAL A 258 -33.14 18.33 -1.11
C VAL A 258 -32.72 17.76 -2.46
N ASP A 259 -31.52 18.13 -2.88
CA ASP A 259 -30.77 17.36 -3.88
C ASP A 259 -30.33 16.04 -3.25
N LEU A 260 -30.88 14.91 -3.73
CA LEU A 260 -30.60 13.62 -3.08
C LEU A 260 -29.12 13.25 -3.15
N GLN A 261 -28.44 13.60 -4.25
CA GLN A 261 -27.02 13.28 -4.41
C GLN A 261 -26.16 14.13 -3.47
N ALA A 262 -26.32 15.45 -3.51
CA ALA A 262 -25.52 16.34 -2.67
C ALA A 262 -25.74 16.09 -1.17
N GLU A 263 -26.97 15.74 -0.77
CA GLU A 263 -27.31 15.39 0.61
C GLU A 263 -26.56 14.13 1.07
N LEU A 264 -26.55 13.07 0.26
CA LEU A 264 -25.81 11.84 0.61
C LEU A 264 -24.30 12.03 0.58
N GLU A 265 -23.76 12.83 -0.35
CA GLU A 265 -22.33 13.15 -0.36
C GLU A 265 -21.91 13.93 0.88
N THR A 266 -22.75 14.87 1.33
CA THR A 266 -22.51 15.64 2.55
C THR A 266 -22.57 14.73 3.77
N TRP A 267 -23.60 13.87 3.86
CA TRP A 267 -23.74 12.88 4.90
C TRP A 267 -22.52 11.94 5.01
N LEU A 268 -22.06 11.39 3.87
CA LEU A 268 -20.87 10.52 3.82
C LEU A 268 -19.59 11.25 4.25
N LYS A 269 -19.45 12.55 3.97
CA LYS A 269 -18.29 13.36 4.37
C LYS A 269 -18.30 13.71 5.85
N VAL A 270 -19.46 13.99 6.42
CA VAL A 270 -19.60 14.29 7.86
C VAL A 270 -19.31 13.02 8.69
N ALA A 271 -19.77 11.86 8.22
CA ALA A 271 -19.52 10.55 8.84
C ALA A 271 -19.85 10.53 10.35
N ASP A 272 -20.98 11.14 10.72
CA ASP A 272 -21.45 11.16 12.10
C ASP A 272 -21.82 9.75 12.57
N LYS A 273 -21.28 9.34 13.72
CA LYS A 273 -21.56 8.04 14.34
C LYS A 273 -23.03 7.93 14.78
N ASP A 274 -23.68 9.05 15.08
CA ASP A 274 -25.06 9.09 15.58
C ASP A 274 -26.08 9.17 14.42
N ASP A 275 -25.63 9.38 13.17
CA ASP A 275 -26.40 9.32 11.92
C ASP A 275 -25.74 8.32 10.94
N ALA A 276 -25.62 7.05 11.35
CA ALA A 276 -24.90 6.03 10.57
C ALA A 276 -25.75 5.33 9.49
N LEU A 277 -27.07 5.51 9.49
CA LEU A 277 -28.00 4.80 8.60
C LEU A 277 -29.12 5.72 8.11
N ARG A 278 -29.24 5.86 6.79
CA ARG A 278 -30.36 6.55 6.13
C ARG A 278 -31.14 5.61 5.23
N VAL A 279 -32.45 5.82 5.13
CA VAL A 279 -33.37 5.00 4.33
C VAL A 279 -34.00 5.84 3.22
N ILE A 280 -33.78 5.43 1.96
CA ILE A 280 -34.37 6.09 0.79
C ILE A 280 -35.65 5.36 0.40
N SER A 281 -36.79 6.03 0.57
CA SER A 281 -38.13 5.48 0.31
C SER A 281 -38.82 6.19 -0.86
N GLY A 282 -39.68 5.48 -1.59
CA GLY A 282 -40.41 6.03 -2.73
C GLY A 282 -41.23 4.96 -3.47
N GLY A 283 -42.22 5.38 -4.25
CA GLY A 283 -43.10 4.47 -5.00
C GLY A 283 -42.39 3.65 -6.09
N PRO A 284 -43.06 2.65 -6.70
CA PRO A 284 -42.57 1.97 -7.89
C PRO A 284 -42.23 2.96 -9.00
N GLY A 285 -41.10 2.76 -9.70
CA GLY A 285 -40.66 3.66 -10.77
C GLY A 285 -40.09 5.01 -10.31
N SER A 286 -39.99 5.29 -9.00
CA SER A 286 -39.46 6.56 -8.48
C SER A 286 -37.94 6.75 -8.65
N GLY A 287 -37.26 5.85 -9.36
CA GLY A 287 -35.84 5.96 -9.67
C GLY A 287 -34.86 5.51 -8.57
N LYS A 288 -35.31 4.93 -7.44
CA LYS A 288 -34.43 4.50 -6.33
C LYS A 288 -33.24 3.64 -6.79
N SER A 289 -33.52 2.55 -7.51
CA SER A 289 -32.48 1.63 -7.98
C SER A 289 -31.56 2.28 -9.02
N SER A 290 -32.11 3.11 -9.90
CA SER A 290 -31.33 3.87 -10.88
C SER A 290 -30.40 4.85 -10.20
N PHE A 291 -30.89 5.58 -9.19
CA PHE A 291 -30.09 6.47 -8.35
C PHE A 291 -28.95 5.70 -7.67
N THR A 292 -29.25 4.59 -7.00
CA THR A 292 -28.21 3.79 -6.31
C THR A 292 -27.11 3.31 -7.27
N LYS A 293 -27.47 2.84 -8.47
CA LYS A 293 -26.48 2.43 -9.48
C LYS A 293 -25.60 3.60 -9.92
N THR A 294 -26.21 4.74 -10.27
CA THR A 294 -25.48 5.94 -10.69
C THR A 294 -24.59 6.48 -9.58
N PHE A 295 -25.11 6.58 -8.36
CA PHE A 295 -24.38 7.11 -7.21
C PHE A 295 -23.18 6.23 -6.84
N ALA A 296 -23.35 4.90 -6.80
CA ALA A 296 -22.26 3.98 -6.53
C ALA A 296 -21.14 4.07 -7.58
N ALA A 297 -21.49 4.15 -8.86
CA ALA A 297 -20.53 4.28 -9.95
C ALA A 297 -19.76 5.62 -9.89
N GLN A 298 -20.41 6.71 -9.47
CA GLN A 298 -19.78 8.03 -9.32
C GLN A 298 -18.83 8.09 -8.12
N LEU A 299 -19.22 7.54 -6.97
CA LEU A 299 -18.37 7.52 -5.77
C LEU A 299 -17.03 6.83 -6.03
N VAL A 300 -17.06 5.72 -6.77
CA VAL A 300 -15.84 4.97 -7.10
C VAL A 300 -14.93 5.76 -8.04
N LEU A 301 -15.47 6.46 -9.04
CA LEU A 301 -14.67 7.33 -9.91
C LEU A 301 -14.01 8.48 -9.13
N TYR A 302 -14.73 9.08 -8.18
CA TYR A 302 -14.20 10.17 -7.35
C TYR A 302 -13.03 9.68 -6.49
N GLN A 303 -13.12 8.49 -5.92
CA GLN A 303 -12.03 7.86 -5.15
C GLN A 303 -10.77 7.65 -6.00
N PHE A 304 -10.92 7.12 -7.23
CA PHE A 304 -9.77 6.85 -8.12
C PHE A 304 -9.13 8.09 -8.74
N LEU A 305 -9.86 9.21 -8.87
CA LEU A 305 -9.33 10.47 -9.43
C LEU A 305 -8.67 11.37 -8.40
N VAL A 306 -8.97 11.21 -7.11
CA VAL A 306 -8.39 11.99 -6.01
C VAL A 306 -7.13 11.33 -5.43
N ASP A 307 -7.03 9.99 -5.50
CA ASP A 307 -5.92 9.21 -4.94
C ASP A 307 -4.87 8.76 -5.99
N GLY A 308 -4.98 9.18 -7.27
CA GLY A 308 -4.08 8.84 -8.38
C GLY A 308 -3.17 9.98 -8.82
#